data_AF-M0DYZ7-F1
#
_entry.id   AF-M0DYZ7-F1
#
_cell.length_a   1.000
_cell.length_b   1.000
_cell.length_c   1.000
_cell.angle_alpha   90.00
_cell.angle_beta   90.00
_cell.angle_gamma   90.00
#
_symmetry.space_group_name_H-M   'P 1'
#
loop_
_entity.id
_entity.type
_entity.pdbx_description
1 polymer ?
#
loop_
_entity_poly.entity_id
_entity_poly.type
_entity_poly.pdbx_seq_one_letter_code
_entity_poly.pdbx_strand_id
1 'polypeptide(L)'
;MSVDLRTAVGAFALVFLVIVGVAAVGGVVLDGGAPETDAVADDHWQLDAVEPETVSEGGEVEMESSEPSNTVVVHLGGAAGGVGGGTPVLPIEDGDAPAEADIGSLGGAQRGVAPLTAALVENGHEVRFYGGTLGGEPLSSLLSDADAFVTTSPGALSATDADAVESFVDAGGRTLVASDPGNAGALTDFGSAFGVYGEAGYVYDMENNDANYLSVLVEPTGPGSLTEGVEEVVLRGAAPVGAADGSAALATAETSQLSTTREAGSYGVAVRSDSLAVLGDSSFLEPENAGRADNAVLIGNVADFLVTGSNPDVSFGPAAGPGGAVPPGGTTTPEPPEPSGNETDSSGDAAA
;
A
#
# COMPACT_ATOMS: atom_id res chain seq x y z
N MET A 1 -23.00 -74.09 -77.10
CA MET A 1 -24.02 -73.49 -76.21
C MET A 1 -23.98 -71.99 -76.47
N SER A 2 -24.74 -71.52 -77.46
CA SER A 2 -24.75 -70.11 -77.87
C SER A 2 -25.65 -69.34 -76.92
N VAL A 3 -25.07 -68.51 -76.06
CA VAL A 3 -25.85 -67.59 -75.21
C VAL A 3 -26.46 -66.54 -76.14
N ASP A 4 -27.79 -66.46 -76.16
CA ASP A 4 -28.53 -65.48 -76.94
C ASP A 4 -28.14 -64.08 -76.47
N LEU A 5 -27.64 -63.25 -77.39
CA LEU A 5 -27.15 -61.90 -77.10
C LEU A 5 -28.23 -61.04 -76.42
N ARG A 6 -29.51 -61.29 -76.72
CA ARG A 6 -30.63 -60.59 -76.06
C ARG A 6 -30.79 -61.01 -74.60
N THR A 7 -30.53 -62.27 -74.27
CA THR A 7 -30.54 -62.78 -72.90
C THR A 7 -29.32 -62.27 -72.12
N ALA A 8 -28.15 -62.20 -72.76
CA ALA A 8 -26.94 -61.65 -72.13
C ALA A 8 -27.07 -60.15 -71.84
N VAL A 9 -27.61 -59.37 -72.77
CA VAL A 9 -27.87 -57.93 -72.60
C VAL A 9 -28.97 -57.69 -71.56
N GLY A 10 -30.03 -58.51 -71.55
CA GLY A 10 -31.08 -58.42 -70.53
C GLY A 10 -30.58 -58.74 -69.12
N ALA A 11 -29.75 -59.79 -68.98
CA ALA A 11 -29.13 -60.14 -67.70
C ALA A 11 -28.15 -59.06 -67.24
N PHE A 12 -27.35 -58.49 -68.15
CA PHE A 12 -26.43 -57.40 -67.83
C PHE A 12 -27.18 -56.14 -67.39
N ALA A 13 -28.24 -55.75 -68.10
CA ALA A 13 -29.05 -54.58 -67.73
C ALA A 13 -29.74 -54.76 -66.36
N LEU A 14 -30.19 -55.97 -66.05
CA LEU A 14 -30.82 -56.29 -64.76
C LEU A 14 -29.79 -56.24 -63.62
N VAL A 15 -28.62 -56.85 -63.79
CA VAL A 15 -27.53 -56.80 -62.81
C VAL A 15 -27.03 -55.36 -62.63
N PHE A 16 -26.89 -54.61 -63.72
CA PHE A 16 -26.51 -53.20 -63.67
C PHE A 16 -27.53 -52.35 -62.92
N LEU A 17 -28.83 -52.54 -63.18
CA LEU A 17 -29.89 -51.84 -62.44
C LEU A 17 -29.95 -52.23 -60.95
N VAL A 18 -29.64 -53.49 -60.61
CA VAL A 18 -29.56 -53.92 -59.21
C VAL A 18 -28.35 -53.28 -58.52
N ILE A 19 -27.18 -53.23 -59.17
CA ILE A 19 -25.97 -52.60 -58.60
C ILE A 19 -26.13 -51.08 -58.46
N VAL A 20 -26.67 -50.42 -59.50
CA VAL A 20 -26.96 -48.97 -59.45
C VAL A 20 -28.09 -48.66 -58.48
N GLY A 21 -29.09 -49.54 -58.36
CA GLY A 21 -30.17 -49.42 -57.38
C GLY A 21 -29.68 -49.56 -55.94
N VAL A 22 -28.75 -50.48 -55.66
CA VAL A 22 -28.12 -50.62 -54.33
C VAL A 22 -27.23 -49.43 -54.00
N ALA A 23 -26.52 -48.86 -54.98
CA ALA A 23 -25.76 -47.61 -54.80
C ALA A 23 -26.68 -46.39 -54.56
N ALA A 24 -27.85 -46.35 -55.20
CA ALA A 24 -28.83 -45.27 -55.01
C ALA A 24 -29.58 -45.38 -53.67
N VAL A 25 -29.84 -46.59 -53.17
CA VAL A 25 -30.46 -46.78 -51.84
C VAL A 25 -29.45 -46.54 -50.71
N GLY A 26 -28.17 -46.89 -50.90
CA GLY A 26 -27.10 -46.58 -49.94
C GLY A 26 -26.85 -45.08 -49.76
N GLY A 27 -27.07 -44.26 -50.79
CA GLY A 27 -26.92 -42.81 -50.73
C GLY A 27 -28.12 -42.05 -50.14
N VAL A 28 -29.28 -42.69 -50.00
CA VAL A 28 -30.51 -42.05 -49.47
C VAL A 28 -30.75 -42.40 -47.98
N VAL A 29 -30.07 -43.40 -47.44
CA VAL A 29 -30.11 -43.75 -45.99
C VAL A 29 -28.93 -43.14 -45.22
N LEU A 30 -28.02 -42.45 -45.89
CA LEU A 30 -27.06 -41.56 -45.26
C LEU A 30 -27.55 -40.12 -45.40
N ASP A 31 -28.71 -39.82 -44.81
CA ASP A 31 -28.97 -38.49 -44.24
C ASP A 31 -28.08 -38.36 -42.99
N GLY A 32 -26.77 -38.45 -43.23
CA GLY A 32 -25.75 -38.07 -42.29
C GLY A 32 -25.66 -36.55 -42.37
N GLY A 33 -26.69 -35.86 -41.87
CA GLY A 33 -26.41 -34.64 -41.13
C GLY A 33 -25.23 -34.99 -40.24
N ALA A 34 -24.15 -34.20 -40.32
CA ALA A 34 -22.99 -34.40 -39.45
C ALA A 34 -23.54 -34.74 -38.07
N PRO A 35 -23.12 -35.86 -37.44
CA PRO A 35 -23.68 -36.23 -36.15
C PRO A 35 -23.74 -34.95 -35.34
N GLU A 36 -24.91 -34.58 -34.84
CA GLU A 36 -25.02 -33.49 -33.88
C GLU A 36 -24.14 -33.96 -32.73
N THR A 37 -22.87 -33.59 -32.80
CA THR A 37 -21.96 -33.70 -31.70
C THR A 37 -22.62 -32.82 -30.68
N ASP A 38 -23.08 -33.42 -29.58
CA ASP A 38 -23.48 -32.66 -28.41
C ASP A 38 -22.47 -31.51 -28.29
N ALA A 39 -22.98 -30.27 -28.24
CA ALA A 39 -22.12 -29.11 -28.11
C ALA A 39 -21.11 -29.45 -27.02
N VAL A 40 -19.82 -29.36 -27.35
CA VAL A 40 -18.77 -29.58 -26.35
C VAL A 40 -19.18 -28.71 -25.17
N ALA A 41 -19.25 -29.30 -23.97
CA ALA A 41 -19.67 -28.57 -22.78
C ALA A 41 -18.59 -27.51 -22.52
N ASP A 42 -18.68 -26.36 -23.17
CA ASP A 42 -17.64 -25.33 -23.19
C ASP A 42 -17.71 -24.44 -21.94
N ASP A 43 -18.53 -24.81 -20.96
CA ASP A 43 -18.69 -24.12 -19.67
C ASP A 43 -17.34 -23.93 -18.96
N HIS A 44 -16.38 -24.84 -19.16
CA HIS A 44 -15.02 -24.74 -18.61
C HIS A 44 -14.04 -23.91 -19.46
N TRP A 45 -14.47 -23.42 -20.62
CA TRP A 45 -13.74 -22.48 -21.49
C TRP A 45 -14.33 -21.07 -21.50
N GLN A 46 -15.46 -20.87 -20.81
CA GLN A 46 -16.00 -19.54 -20.54
C GLN A 46 -15.27 -18.98 -19.33
N LEU A 47 -14.22 -18.17 -19.58
CA LEU A 47 -13.48 -17.47 -18.53
C LEU A 47 -14.43 -16.70 -17.59
N ASP A 48 -15.47 -16.08 -18.15
CA ASP A 48 -16.52 -15.35 -17.42
C ASP A 48 -17.32 -16.23 -16.43
N ALA A 49 -17.33 -17.56 -16.59
CA ALA A 49 -18.02 -18.49 -15.71
C ALA A 49 -17.19 -18.91 -14.48
N VAL A 50 -15.90 -18.55 -14.46
CA VAL A 50 -14.93 -18.93 -13.41
C VAL A 50 -14.30 -17.71 -12.75
N GLU A 51 -14.55 -16.50 -13.26
CA GLU A 51 -14.10 -15.28 -12.61
C GLU A 51 -14.86 -15.10 -11.28
N PRO A 52 -14.15 -15.00 -10.15
CA PRO A 52 -14.79 -14.68 -8.88
C PRO A 52 -15.40 -13.28 -8.97
N GLU A 53 -16.50 -13.05 -8.26
CA GLU A 53 -17.02 -11.69 -8.12
C GLU A 53 -15.96 -10.82 -7.43
N THR A 54 -15.61 -9.71 -8.07
CA THR A 54 -14.68 -8.70 -7.56
C THR A 54 -15.42 -7.39 -7.34
N VAL A 55 -14.83 -6.51 -6.54
CA VAL A 55 -15.32 -5.14 -6.40
C VAL A 55 -15.27 -4.39 -7.73
N SER A 56 -15.96 -3.25 -7.77
CA SER A 56 -15.89 -2.34 -8.91
C SER A 56 -14.45 -1.83 -9.11
N GLU A 57 -14.04 -1.76 -10.37
CA GLU A 57 -12.77 -1.16 -10.77
C GLU A 57 -13.01 0.12 -11.57
N GLY A 58 -12.21 1.15 -11.30
CA GLY A 58 -12.34 2.49 -11.87
C GLY A 58 -12.44 3.54 -10.77
N GLY A 59 -12.21 4.80 -11.16
CA GLY A 59 -12.12 5.91 -10.21
C GLY A 59 -10.81 6.65 -10.41
N GLU A 60 -10.91 7.97 -10.56
CA GLU A 60 -9.76 8.87 -10.55
C GLU A 60 -9.61 9.41 -9.13
N VAL A 61 -8.36 9.57 -8.68
CA VAL A 61 -8.09 10.19 -7.38
C VAL A 61 -8.33 11.69 -7.52
N GLU A 62 -9.41 12.17 -6.93
CA GLU A 62 -9.75 13.60 -6.90
C GLU A 62 -9.51 14.17 -5.49
N MET A 63 -9.14 15.45 -5.42
CA MET A 63 -9.02 16.19 -4.16
C MET A 63 -10.12 17.24 -4.09
N GLU A 64 -10.70 17.46 -2.91
CA GLU A 64 -11.67 18.54 -2.68
C GLU A 64 -10.99 19.83 -2.23
N SER A 65 -9.80 19.73 -1.63
CA SER A 65 -9.07 20.87 -1.08
C SER A 65 -8.65 21.87 -2.17
N SER A 66 -8.82 23.16 -1.84
CA SER A 66 -8.32 24.29 -2.64
C SER A 66 -7.27 25.10 -1.89
N GLU A 67 -6.57 24.47 -0.94
CA GLU A 67 -5.48 25.09 -0.18
C GLU A 67 -4.36 25.57 -1.11
N PRO A 68 -3.58 26.60 -0.71
CA PRO A 68 -2.41 27.00 -1.47
C PRO A 68 -1.38 25.86 -1.55
N SER A 69 -0.35 26.05 -2.38
CA SER A 69 0.76 25.09 -2.51
C SER A 69 1.34 24.75 -1.14
N ASN A 70 1.34 23.47 -0.81
CA ASN A 70 1.92 22.88 0.40
C ASN A 70 3.08 21.96 -0.01
N THR A 71 4.04 21.73 0.87
CA THR A 71 5.17 20.82 0.70
C THR A 71 4.91 19.53 1.47
N VAL A 72 4.79 18.41 0.76
CA VAL A 72 4.60 17.08 1.33
C VAL A 72 5.89 16.28 1.21
N VAL A 73 6.45 15.85 2.34
CA VAL A 73 7.63 14.99 2.38
C VAL A 73 7.20 13.53 2.45
N VAL A 74 7.64 12.73 1.48
CA VAL A 74 7.30 11.31 1.37
C VAL A 74 8.54 10.48 1.66
N HIS A 75 8.55 9.82 2.81
CA HIS A 75 9.53 8.81 3.16
C HIS A 75 9.22 7.50 2.45
N LEU A 76 10.12 7.12 1.55
CA LEU A 76 10.12 5.83 0.90
C LEU A 76 11.11 4.97 1.70
N GLY A 77 10.62 3.92 2.35
CA GLY A 77 11.48 2.99 3.07
C GLY A 77 12.70 2.61 2.24
N GLY A 78 13.86 2.51 2.90
CA GLY A 78 15.14 2.30 2.21
C GLY A 78 15.03 1.17 1.20
N ALA A 79 15.16 1.50 -0.08
CA ALA A 79 15.08 0.52 -1.14
C ALA A 79 16.12 -0.58 -0.87
N ALA A 80 15.67 -1.75 -0.43
CA ALA A 80 16.39 -2.97 -0.74
C ALA A 80 16.41 -3.02 -2.27
N GLY A 81 17.52 -2.58 -2.86
CA GLY A 81 17.70 -2.45 -4.28
C GLY A 81 17.52 -3.79 -4.98
N GLY A 82 16.28 -4.11 -5.36
CA GLY A 82 15.94 -5.15 -6.30
C GLY A 82 15.99 -4.57 -7.71
N VAL A 83 17.18 -4.47 -8.29
CA VAL A 83 17.29 -4.30 -9.75
C VAL A 83 16.86 -5.63 -10.37
N GLY A 84 15.58 -5.73 -10.74
CA GLY A 84 15.07 -6.84 -11.54
C GLY A 84 13.77 -7.41 -10.97
N GLY A 85 12.77 -7.53 -11.84
CA GLY A 85 11.56 -8.29 -11.57
C GLY A 85 11.93 -9.70 -11.07
N GLY A 86 11.69 -9.93 -9.79
CA GLY A 86 11.83 -11.20 -9.12
C GLY A 86 10.57 -11.40 -8.30
N THR A 87 9.94 -12.55 -8.51
CA THR A 87 8.70 -13.05 -7.90
C THR A 87 8.55 -12.74 -6.40
N PRO A 88 7.31 -12.61 -5.89
CA PRO A 88 7.06 -12.53 -4.45
C PRO A 88 7.72 -13.75 -3.80
N VAL A 89 8.68 -13.50 -2.92
CA VAL A 89 9.31 -14.56 -2.13
C VAL A 89 8.22 -15.06 -1.20
N LEU A 90 7.63 -16.20 -1.54
CA LEU A 90 6.78 -16.94 -0.63
C LEU A 90 7.62 -17.31 0.61
N PRO A 91 7.05 -17.19 1.82
CA PRO A 91 7.76 -17.43 3.06
C PRO A 91 7.99 -18.93 3.25
N ILE A 92 9.16 -19.41 2.85
CA ILE A 92 9.64 -20.75 3.23
C ILE A 92 11.08 -20.65 3.75
N GLU A 93 11.16 -20.49 5.07
CA GLU A 93 12.16 -21.00 6.03
C GLU A 93 13.64 -20.57 6.00
N ASP A 94 14.11 -20.38 7.25
CA ASP A 94 15.48 -20.40 7.79
C ASP A 94 16.32 -19.10 7.82
N GLY A 95 15.92 -18.19 8.72
CA GLY A 95 16.76 -17.17 9.34
C GLY A 95 16.08 -16.59 10.58
N ASP A 96 16.82 -16.30 11.66
CA ASP A 96 16.35 -15.95 13.01
C ASP A 96 15.67 -14.56 13.13
N ALA A 97 14.93 -14.14 12.11
CA ALA A 97 14.05 -12.97 12.14
C ALA A 97 12.82 -13.30 11.27
N PRO A 98 11.58 -12.98 11.71
CA PRO A 98 10.44 -13.12 10.83
C PRO A 98 10.72 -12.28 9.57
N ALA A 99 10.73 -12.92 8.41
CA ALA A 99 10.75 -12.21 7.15
C ALA A 99 9.54 -11.26 7.16
N GLU A 100 9.83 -9.96 7.16
CA GLU A 100 8.82 -8.92 7.02
C GLU A 100 7.99 -9.28 5.79
N ALA A 101 6.68 -9.46 5.98
CA ALA A 101 5.78 -9.77 4.88
C ALA A 101 5.53 -8.47 4.11
N ASP A 102 6.56 -8.01 3.39
CA ASP A 102 6.44 -6.90 2.45
C ASP A 102 5.67 -7.43 1.23
N ILE A 103 4.41 -7.00 1.11
CA ILE A 103 3.58 -7.28 -0.06
C ILE A 103 4.06 -6.53 -1.30
N GLY A 104 5.04 -5.63 -1.16
CA GLY A 104 5.99 -5.18 -2.18
C GLY A 104 5.36 -4.54 -3.41
N SER A 105 5.46 -3.22 -3.53
CA SER A 105 5.03 -2.52 -4.74
C SER A 105 5.76 -3.01 -5.98
N LEU A 106 4.98 -3.46 -6.99
CA LEU A 106 5.47 -3.91 -8.29
C LEU A 106 6.10 -2.75 -9.08
N GLY A 107 7.33 -2.38 -8.72
CA GLY A 107 8.06 -1.24 -9.29
C GLY A 107 8.73 -0.31 -8.27
N GLY A 108 8.72 -0.68 -6.99
CA GLY A 108 9.42 0.01 -5.90
C GLY A 108 8.57 1.04 -5.16
N ALA A 109 9.03 1.44 -3.98
CA ALA A 109 8.27 2.29 -3.05
C ALA A 109 7.74 3.61 -3.65
N GLN A 110 8.50 4.25 -4.56
CA GLN A 110 8.04 5.47 -5.21
C GLN A 110 6.80 5.25 -6.10
N ARG A 111 6.74 4.10 -6.79
CA ARG A 111 5.57 3.73 -7.58
C ARG A 111 4.38 3.43 -6.67
N GLY A 112 4.63 2.80 -5.52
CA GLY A 112 3.58 2.43 -4.57
C GLY A 112 2.78 3.60 -4.04
N VAL A 113 3.34 4.81 -4.06
CA VAL A 113 2.64 6.06 -3.66
C VAL A 113 2.27 6.95 -4.84
N ALA A 114 2.44 6.48 -6.08
CA ALA A 114 2.27 7.31 -7.28
C ALA A 114 0.87 7.93 -7.38
N PRO A 115 -0.25 7.22 -7.15
CA PRO A 115 -1.59 7.80 -7.14
C PRO A 115 -1.75 8.98 -6.18
N LEU A 116 -1.33 8.84 -4.92
CA LEU A 116 -1.37 9.92 -3.93
C LEU A 116 -0.51 11.12 -4.36
N THR A 117 0.73 10.86 -4.77
CA THR A 117 1.64 11.94 -5.18
C THR A 117 1.22 12.63 -6.47
N ALA A 118 0.59 11.91 -7.39
CA ALA A 118 0.02 12.47 -8.61
C ALA A 118 -1.13 13.42 -8.26
N ALA A 119 -2.07 13.00 -7.42
CA ALA A 119 -3.18 13.85 -6.98
C ALA A 119 -2.68 15.14 -6.30
N LEU A 120 -1.69 15.04 -5.41
CA LEU A 120 -1.08 16.20 -4.76
C LEU A 120 -0.43 17.16 -5.77
N VAL A 121 0.35 16.64 -6.74
CA VAL A 121 1.04 17.46 -7.74
C VAL A 121 0.07 18.09 -8.74
N GLU A 122 -0.96 17.36 -9.16
CA GLU A 122 -1.99 17.84 -10.07
C GLU A 122 -2.82 18.97 -9.45
N ASN A 123 -2.98 18.97 -8.12
CA ASN A 123 -3.62 20.04 -7.35
C ASN A 123 -2.65 21.16 -6.92
N GLY A 124 -1.39 21.12 -7.38
CA GLY A 124 -0.44 22.22 -7.23
C GLY A 124 0.37 22.20 -5.93
N HIS A 125 0.40 21.08 -5.21
CA HIS A 125 1.29 20.88 -4.07
C HIS A 125 2.65 20.33 -4.51
N GLU A 126 3.69 20.60 -3.71
CA GLU A 126 5.05 20.11 -3.94
C GLU A 126 5.25 18.78 -3.21
N VAL A 127 5.82 17.78 -3.90
CA VAL A 127 6.18 16.48 -3.31
C VAL A 127 7.69 16.32 -3.29
N ARG A 128 8.25 16.06 -2.10
CA ARG A 128 9.69 15.79 -1.90
C ARG A 128 9.88 14.38 -1.36
N PHE A 129 10.70 13.58 -2.03
CA PHE A 129 10.98 12.22 -1.58
C PHE A 129 12.20 12.17 -0.65
N TYR A 130 12.07 11.49 0.49
CA TYR A 130 13.14 11.18 1.42
C TYR A 130 13.44 9.68 1.39
N GLY A 131 14.67 9.31 1.01
CA GLY A 131 15.13 7.92 0.93
C GLY A 131 16.17 7.56 2.00
N GLY A 132 16.20 8.29 3.11
CA GLY A 132 17.18 8.15 4.18
C GLY A 132 18.44 9.02 4.03
N THR A 133 19.33 8.92 5.01
CA THR A 133 20.52 9.78 5.18
C THR A 133 21.54 9.74 4.04
N LEU A 134 21.49 8.73 3.18
CA LEU A 134 22.32 8.65 1.96
C LEU A 134 21.90 9.68 0.90
N GLY A 135 20.69 10.26 1.02
CA GLY A 135 20.15 11.30 0.14
C GLY A 135 20.75 12.69 0.33
N GLY A 136 21.61 12.89 1.34
CA GLY A 136 22.41 14.10 1.53
C GLY A 136 21.78 15.20 2.41
N GLU A 137 20.46 15.27 2.52
CA GLU A 137 19.75 16.18 3.43
C GLU A 137 19.07 15.38 4.56
N PRO A 138 19.24 15.77 5.85
CA PRO A 138 18.58 15.08 6.95
C PRO A 138 17.06 15.36 6.96
N LEU A 139 16.27 14.39 7.42
CA LEU A 139 14.80 14.52 7.44
C LEU A 139 14.33 15.75 8.22
N SER A 140 14.97 16.08 9.34
CA SER A 140 14.65 17.27 10.13
C SER A 140 14.76 18.58 9.36
N SER A 141 15.68 18.68 8.40
CA SER A 141 15.80 19.85 7.52
C SER A 141 14.60 19.92 6.57
N LEU A 142 14.27 18.79 5.92
CA LEU A 142 13.11 18.70 5.03
C LEU A 142 11.79 19.02 5.77
N LEU A 143 11.62 18.50 6.99
CA LEU A 143 10.42 18.72 7.81
C LEU A 143 10.30 20.15 8.33
N SER A 144 11.39 20.93 8.38
CA SER A 144 11.34 22.34 8.81
C SER A 144 10.58 23.22 7.82
N ASP A 145 10.58 22.83 6.54
CA ASP A 145 9.90 23.54 5.44
C ASP A 145 8.68 22.75 4.92
N ALA A 146 8.31 21.66 5.59
CA ALA A 146 7.21 20.79 5.17
C ALA A 146 5.90 21.15 5.87
N ASP A 147 4.80 20.91 5.18
CA ASP A 147 3.44 21.06 5.71
C ASP A 147 2.85 19.69 6.10
N ALA A 148 3.30 18.63 5.42
CA ALA A 148 2.88 17.27 5.69
C ALA A 148 3.99 16.23 5.49
N PHE A 149 3.81 15.07 6.12
CA PHE A 149 4.71 13.92 6.03
C PHE A 149 3.95 12.63 5.71
N VAL A 150 4.54 11.77 4.90
CA VAL A 150 3.99 10.45 4.55
C VAL A 150 5.09 9.40 4.71
N THR A 151 4.78 8.27 5.34
CA THR A 151 5.64 7.08 5.35
C THR A 151 4.80 5.83 5.14
N THR A 152 5.26 4.93 4.28
CA THR A 152 4.70 3.57 4.10
C THR A 152 5.51 2.50 4.80
N SER A 153 6.63 2.90 5.42
CA SER A 153 7.59 1.97 6.03
C SER A 153 8.15 2.58 7.31
N PRO A 154 7.33 2.72 8.38
CA PRO A 154 7.78 3.33 9.64
C PRO A 154 9.00 2.60 10.24
N GLY A 155 9.11 1.28 10.07
CA GLY A 155 10.27 0.50 10.53
C GLY A 155 11.59 0.82 9.83
N ALA A 156 11.55 1.51 8.68
CA ALA A 156 12.76 1.93 7.96
C ALA A 156 13.30 3.30 8.44
N LEU A 157 12.57 4.02 9.29
CA LEU A 157 13.06 5.25 9.90
C LEU A 157 14.19 4.94 10.88
N SER A 158 15.26 5.73 10.82
CA SER A 158 16.25 5.71 11.90
C SER A 158 15.64 6.30 13.18
N ALA A 159 16.19 5.98 14.36
CA ALA A 159 15.71 6.57 15.61
C ALA A 159 15.68 8.10 15.58
N THR A 160 16.71 8.73 14.98
CA THR A 160 16.77 10.19 14.80
C THR A 160 15.70 10.72 13.84
N ASP A 161 15.36 9.97 12.79
CA ASP A 161 14.30 10.36 11.86
C ASP A 161 12.93 10.18 12.51
N ALA A 162 12.72 9.11 13.29
CA ALA A 162 11.50 8.89 14.06
C ALA A 162 11.28 10.03 15.08
N ASP A 163 12.30 10.40 15.87
CA ASP A 163 12.23 11.53 16.81
C ASP A 163 11.86 12.86 16.10
N ALA A 164 12.37 13.06 14.88
CA ALA A 164 12.08 14.26 14.08
C ALA A 164 10.63 14.29 13.60
N VAL A 165 10.12 13.15 13.13
CA VAL A 165 8.70 13.01 12.73
C VAL A 165 7.79 13.15 13.95
N GLU A 166 8.16 12.60 15.10
CA GLU A 166 7.37 12.75 16.34
C GLU A 166 7.21 14.22 16.72
N SER A 167 8.31 14.97 16.71
CA SER A 167 8.29 16.43 16.97
C SER A 167 7.44 17.20 15.93
N PHE A 168 7.44 16.74 14.68
CA PHE A 168 6.62 17.30 13.60
C PHE A 168 5.12 17.08 13.82
N VAL A 169 4.73 15.87 14.22
CA VAL A 169 3.34 15.53 14.57
C VAL A 169 2.87 16.35 15.77
N ASP A 170 3.70 16.46 16.82
CA ASP A 170 3.42 17.24 18.03
C ASP A 170 3.20 18.74 17.75
N ALA A 171 3.88 19.28 16.74
CA ALA A 171 3.68 20.65 16.29
C ALA A 171 2.45 20.83 15.38
N GLY A 172 1.69 19.76 15.12
CA GLY A 172 0.48 19.76 14.31
C GLY A 172 0.69 19.41 12.83
N GLY A 173 1.91 18.99 12.45
CA GLY A 173 2.23 18.59 11.08
C GLY A 173 1.45 17.36 10.66
N ARG A 174 0.70 17.47 9.56
CA ARG A 174 -0.17 16.39 9.09
C ARG A 174 0.67 15.21 8.64
N THR A 175 0.41 14.04 9.22
CA THR A 175 1.23 12.86 8.99
C THR A 175 0.37 11.66 8.64
N LEU A 176 0.71 11.00 7.54
CA LEU A 176 0.19 9.68 7.19
C LEU A 176 1.26 8.62 7.48
N VAL A 177 0.89 7.60 8.25
CA VAL A 177 1.68 6.38 8.42
C VAL A 177 0.86 5.21 7.86
N ALA A 178 1.27 4.69 6.71
CA ALA A 178 0.81 3.40 6.25
C ALA A 178 1.82 2.33 6.69
N SER A 179 1.34 1.20 7.20
CA SER A 179 2.19 0.16 7.77
C SER A 179 1.67 -1.21 7.41
N ASP A 180 2.38 -1.91 6.54
CA ASP A 180 2.01 -3.26 6.11
C ASP A 180 2.17 -4.30 7.24
N PRO A 181 1.49 -5.46 7.15
CA PRO A 181 1.59 -6.53 8.13
C PRO A 181 3.03 -6.96 8.41
N GLY A 182 3.30 -7.26 9.68
CA GLY A 182 4.65 -7.56 10.16
C GLY A 182 5.39 -6.35 10.77
N ASN A 183 4.91 -5.12 10.53
CA ASN A 183 5.50 -3.91 11.08
C ASN A 183 4.86 -3.40 12.38
N ALA A 184 3.93 -4.17 12.98
CA ALA A 184 3.16 -3.76 14.16
C ALA A 184 4.02 -3.26 15.34
N GLY A 185 5.20 -3.87 15.55
CA GLY A 185 6.15 -3.43 16.57
C GLY A 185 6.68 -2.03 16.30
N ALA A 186 7.25 -1.80 15.11
CA ALA A 186 7.75 -0.49 14.71
C ALA A 186 6.65 0.58 14.69
N LEU A 187 5.44 0.22 14.24
CA LEU A 187 4.29 1.11 14.28
C LEU A 187 3.90 1.48 15.72
N THR A 188 3.93 0.52 16.65
CA THR A 188 3.61 0.78 18.05
C THR A 188 4.68 1.63 18.74
N ASP A 189 5.96 1.35 18.46
CA ASP A 189 7.07 2.14 18.99
C ASP A 189 6.91 3.62 18.60
N PHE A 190 6.62 3.91 17.33
CA PHE A 190 6.35 5.25 16.83
C PHE A 190 5.01 5.84 17.31
N GLY A 191 3.93 5.06 17.21
CA GLY A 191 2.55 5.53 17.42
C GLY A 191 2.19 5.73 18.89
N SER A 192 2.90 5.09 19.82
CA SER A 192 2.54 5.06 21.24
C SER A 192 2.53 6.45 21.89
N ALA A 193 3.40 7.37 21.42
CA ALA A 193 3.43 8.77 21.85
C ALA A 193 2.09 9.49 21.56
N PHE A 194 1.37 9.06 20.52
CA PHE A 194 0.09 9.60 20.06
C PHE A 194 -1.11 8.73 20.47
N GLY A 195 -0.88 7.73 21.33
CA GLY A 195 -1.90 6.77 21.74
C GLY A 195 -2.32 5.81 20.64
N VAL A 196 -1.53 5.63 19.58
CA VAL A 196 -1.80 4.69 18.47
C VAL A 196 -0.92 3.45 18.62
N TYR A 197 -1.45 2.28 18.28
CA TYR A 197 -0.71 1.02 18.31
C TYR A 197 -1.11 0.11 17.15
N GLY A 198 -0.17 -0.74 16.72
CA GLY A 198 -0.42 -1.83 15.79
C GLY A 198 -0.58 -3.15 16.52
N GLU A 199 -1.44 -4.02 16.03
CA GLU A 199 -1.53 -5.41 16.50
C GLU A 199 -0.75 -6.35 15.57
N ALA A 200 -0.08 -7.34 16.15
CA ALA A 200 0.68 -8.30 15.37
C ALA A 200 -0.25 -9.23 14.57
N GLY A 201 0.09 -9.41 13.30
CA GLY A 201 -0.63 -10.30 12.39
C GLY A 201 -1.18 -9.54 11.18
N TYR A 202 -2.08 -10.21 10.47
CA TYR A 202 -2.88 -9.66 9.38
C TYR A 202 -4.31 -10.16 9.55
N VAL A 203 -5.25 -9.39 9.03
CA VAL A 203 -6.66 -9.73 8.97
C VAL A 203 -6.95 -10.40 7.64
N TYR A 204 -7.80 -11.42 7.67
CA TYR A 204 -8.30 -12.09 6.48
C TYR A 204 -9.78 -12.40 6.61
N ASP A 205 -10.49 -12.48 5.50
CA ASP A 205 -11.92 -12.76 5.49
C ASP A 205 -12.26 -13.74 4.35
N MET A 206 -12.96 -14.82 4.67
CA MET A 206 -13.35 -15.83 3.67
C MET A 206 -14.67 -15.50 2.98
N GLU A 207 -15.44 -14.56 3.53
CA GLU A 207 -16.80 -14.21 3.11
C GLU A 207 -16.84 -12.82 2.46
N ASN A 208 -16.19 -11.82 3.08
CA ASN A 208 -16.19 -10.42 2.63
C ASN A 208 -14.80 -10.03 2.10
N ASN A 209 -14.52 -10.44 0.86
CA ASN A 209 -13.22 -10.21 0.23
C ASN A 209 -13.33 -9.97 -1.28
N ASP A 210 -12.34 -9.26 -1.84
CA ASP A 210 -12.19 -9.03 -3.27
C ASP A 210 -11.46 -10.21 -3.94
N ALA A 211 -12.19 -11.32 -4.12
CA ALA A 211 -11.71 -12.55 -4.79
C ALA A 211 -10.45 -13.22 -4.18
N ASN A 212 -9.96 -12.73 -3.05
CA ASN A 212 -8.83 -13.26 -2.32
C ASN A 212 -9.03 -12.97 -0.84
N TYR A 213 -8.96 -14.00 0.01
CA TYR A 213 -9.22 -13.89 1.45
C TYR A 213 -8.33 -12.86 2.19
N LEU A 214 -7.19 -12.45 1.62
CA LEU A 214 -6.33 -11.39 2.16
C LEU A 214 -6.75 -9.98 1.70
N SER A 215 -7.50 -9.88 0.60
CA SER A 215 -8.06 -8.63 0.06
C SER A 215 -9.39 -8.33 0.74
N VAL A 216 -9.30 -7.87 1.99
CA VAL A 216 -10.48 -7.65 2.84
C VAL A 216 -11.23 -6.39 2.45
N LEU A 217 -12.56 -6.47 2.53
CA LEU A 217 -13.45 -5.31 2.41
C LEU A 217 -13.54 -4.59 3.76
N VAL A 218 -13.47 -3.27 3.71
CA VAL A 218 -13.35 -2.41 4.88
C VAL A 218 -14.31 -1.25 4.75
N GLU A 219 -15.03 -0.96 5.83
CA GLU A 219 -16.06 0.08 5.85
C GLU A 219 -15.73 1.16 6.89
N PRO A 220 -16.22 2.41 6.69
CA PRO A 220 -16.23 3.43 7.71
C PRO A 220 -16.99 3.00 8.97
N THR A 221 -16.38 3.23 10.13
CA THR A 221 -17.06 3.08 11.43
C THR A 221 -17.92 4.29 11.79
N GLY A 222 -17.76 5.39 11.06
CA GLY A 222 -18.46 6.66 11.24
C GLY A 222 -17.95 7.75 10.28
N PRO A 223 -18.62 8.91 10.28
CA PRO A 223 -18.23 10.03 9.43
C PRO A 223 -16.94 10.68 9.95
N GLY A 224 -16.06 11.07 9.02
CA GLY A 224 -14.81 11.76 9.32
C GLY A 224 -14.07 12.15 8.04
N SER A 225 -13.01 12.95 8.17
CA SER A 225 -12.28 13.46 7.00
C SER A 225 -11.60 12.38 6.15
N LEU A 226 -11.41 11.16 6.68
CA LEU A 226 -10.85 10.04 5.90
C LEU A 226 -11.94 9.21 5.22
N THR A 227 -13.20 9.35 5.66
CA THR A 227 -14.32 8.48 5.29
C THR A 227 -15.43 9.20 4.55
N GLU A 228 -15.26 10.49 4.25
CA GLU A 228 -16.23 11.26 3.47
C GLU A 228 -16.34 10.68 2.05
N GLY A 229 -17.56 10.33 1.64
CA GLY A 229 -17.81 9.71 0.34
C GLY A 229 -17.30 8.26 0.18
N VAL A 230 -16.71 7.67 1.22
CA VAL A 230 -16.27 6.27 1.22
C VAL A 230 -17.42 5.38 1.68
N GLU A 231 -17.82 4.40 0.87
CA GLU A 231 -18.75 3.34 1.27
C GLU A 231 -17.98 2.08 1.65
N GLU A 232 -17.05 1.65 0.79
CA GLU A 232 -16.24 0.44 0.99
C GLU A 232 -14.87 0.57 0.31
N VAL A 233 -13.81 0.11 0.99
CA VAL A 233 -12.44 0.08 0.47
C VAL A 233 -11.85 -1.32 0.52
N VAL A 234 -10.86 -1.58 -0.33
CA VAL A 234 -10.17 -2.89 -0.39
C VAL A 234 -8.72 -2.73 0.04
N LEU A 235 -8.31 -3.47 1.06
CA LEU A 235 -6.93 -3.55 1.54
C LEU A 235 -6.38 -4.96 1.27
N ARG A 236 -5.23 -5.08 0.59
CA ARG A 236 -4.68 -6.39 0.19
C ARG A 236 -3.85 -7.10 1.27
N GLY A 237 -3.50 -6.39 2.34
CA GLY A 237 -2.87 -6.94 3.52
C GLY A 237 -3.16 -6.07 4.72
N ALA A 238 -4.37 -6.12 5.27
CA ALA A 238 -4.71 -5.29 6.42
C ALA A 238 -4.07 -5.79 7.71
N ALA A 239 -3.30 -4.94 8.39
CA ALA A 239 -2.87 -5.11 9.77
C ALA A 239 -3.84 -4.37 10.72
N PRO A 240 -4.18 -4.94 11.89
CA PRO A 240 -5.03 -4.21 12.82
C PRO A 240 -4.27 -3.04 13.45
N VAL A 241 -4.94 -1.89 13.53
CA VAL A 241 -4.46 -0.65 14.14
C VAL A 241 -5.52 -0.13 15.09
N GLY A 242 -5.09 0.29 16.29
CA GLY A 242 -5.95 0.80 17.32
C GLY A 242 -5.46 2.13 17.91
N ALA A 243 -6.37 2.82 18.59
CA ALA A 243 -6.08 4.01 19.39
C ALA A 243 -6.54 3.78 20.83
N ALA A 244 -5.80 4.28 21.81
CA ALA A 244 -6.08 4.10 23.23
C ALA A 244 -7.38 4.80 23.67
N ASP A 245 -7.61 6.01 23.16
CA ASP A 245 -8.73 6.88 23.53
C ASP A 245 -9.70 7.16 22.37
N GLY A 246 -9.68 6.33 21.33
CA GLY A 246 -10.45 6.55 20.10
C GLY A 246 -10.98 5.26 19.48
N SER A 247 -11.95 5.40 18.56
CA SER A 247 -12.38 4.32 17.69
C SER A 247 -11.57 4.32 16.39
N ALA A 248 -11.39 3.15 15.79
CA ALA A 248 -10.92 3.05 14.41
C ALA A 248 -11.84 3.87 13.49
N ALA A 249 -11.28 4.49 12.45
CA ALA A 249 -12.03 5.20 11.41
C ALA A 249 -12.55 4.22 10.34
N LEU A 250 -11.79 3.16 10.09
CA LEU A 250 -12.12 2.08 9.17
C LEU A 250 -11.97 0.74 9.89
N ALA A 251 -12.89 -0.18 9.67
CA ALA A 251 -12.85 -1.51 10.25
C ALA A 251 -13.32 -2.59 9.26
N THR A 252 -12.83 -3.81 9.45
CA THR A 252 -13.27 -4.99 8.69
C THR A 252 -14.63 -5.49 9.21
N ALA A 253 -15.27 -6.36 8.44
CA ALA A 253 -16.51 -7.04 8.85
C ALA A 253 -16.32 -7.96 10.07
N GLU A 254 -17.41 -8.30 10.78
CA GLU A 254 -17.37 -9.21 11.94
C GLU A 254 -16.97 -10.65 11.59
N THR A 255 -17.03 -11.02 10.30
CA THR A 255 -16.62 -12.33 9.76
C THR A 255 -15.11 -12.46 9.62
N SER A 256 -14.39 -11.35 9.66
CA SER A 256 -12.94 -11.31 9.48
C SER A 256 -12.23 -12.01 10.63
N GLN A 257 -11.03 -12.52 10.37
CA GLN A 257 -10.23 -13.25 11.33
C GLN A 257 -8.81 -12.72 11.41
N LEU A 258 -8.28 -12.65 12.63
CA LEU A 258 -6.88 -12.29 12.88
C LEU A 258 -5.96 -13.51 12.75
N SER A 259 -4.88 -13.42 11.98
CA SER A 259 -4.01 -14.57 11.69
C SER A 259 -3.29 -15.16 12.90
N THR A 260 -3.04 -14.36 13.95
CA THR A 260 -2.32 -14.79 15.15
C THR A 260 -3.21 -15.57 16.12
N THR A 261 -4.47 -15.18 16.27
CA THR A 261 -5.43 -15.79 17.21
C THR A 261 -6.46 -16.69 16.54
N ARG A 262 -6.72 -16.47 15.25
CA ARG A 262 -7.86 -17.00 14.47
C ARG A 262 -9.21 -16.65 15.08
N GLU A 263 -9.25 -15.60 15.91
CA GLU A 263 -10.50 -15.07 16.43
C GLU A 263 -11.26 -14.39 15.30
N ALA A 264 -12.58 -14.56 15.28
CA ALA A 264 -13.45 -13.84 14.36
C ALA A 264 -13.94 -12.55 15.02
N GLY A 265 -13.92 -11.46 14.29
CA GLY A 265 -14.38 -10.16 14.78
C GLY A 265 -14.12 -9.03 13.78
N SER A 266 -14.63 -7.85 14.13
CA SER A 266 -14.33 -6.61 13.41
C SER A 266 -13.02 -6.03 13.93
N TYR A 267 -12.07 -5.81 13.03
CA TYR A 267 -10.75 -5.28 13.35
C TYR A 267 -10.60 -3.88 12.79
N GLY A 268 -10.20 -2.93 13.64
CA GLY A 268 -9.82 -1.60 13.20
C GLY A 268 -8.57 -1.65 12.34
N VAL A 269 -8.57 -1.00 11.18
CA VAL A 269 -7.44 -1.00 10.22
C VAL A 269 -6.99 0.40 9.84
N ALA A 270 -7.73 1.42 10.25
CA ALA A 270 -7.28 2.81 10.20
C ALA A 270 -7.71 3.56 11.45
N VAL A 271 -6.85 4.46 11.92
CA VAL A 271 -7.16 5.41 12.99
C VAL A 271 -6.75 6.81 12.57
N ARG A 272 -7.47 7.80 13.08
CA ARG A 272 -7.08 9.20 13.00
C ARG A 272 -7.00 9.76 14.42
N SER A 273 -5.83 10.27 14.78
CA SER A 273 -5.56 10.96 16.04
C SER A 273 -5.02 12.35 15.72
N ASP A 274 -5.86 13.38 15.82
CA ASP A 274 -5.52 14.78 15.52
C ASP A 274 -4.79 15.00 14.17
N SER A 275 -3.48 15.25 14.21
CA SER A 275 -2.56 15.47 13.07
C SER A 275 -2.01 14.18 12.45
N LEU A 276 -2.25 13.02 13.07
CA LEU A 276 -1.77 11.72 12.63
C LEU A 276 -2.92 10.86 12.08
N ALA A 277 -2.75 10.34 10.87
CA ALA A 277 -3.55 9.26 10.31
C ALA A 277 -2.67 8.01 10.17
N VAL A 278 -3.17 6.87 10.63
CA VAL A 278 -2.47 5.58 10.52
C VAL A 278 -3.37 4.58 9.84
N LEU A 279 -2.85 3.92 8.80
CA LEU A 279 -3.51 2.82 8.10
C LEU A 279 -2.62 1.57 8.15
N GLY A 280 -3.21 0.43 8.46
CA GLY A 280 -2.53 -0.86 8.57
C GLY A 280 -2.24 -1.54 7.23
N ASP A 281 -2.26 -0.80 6.13
CA ASP A 281 -1.97 -1.29 4.78
C ASP A 281 -1.52 -0.11 3.93
N SER A 282 -0.44 -0.28 3.17
CA SER A 282 0.01 0.71 2.19
C SER A 282 -0.42 0.37 0.77
N SER A 283 -0.83 -0.88 0.51
CA SER A 283 -1.17 -1.37 -0.82
C SER A 283 -2.32 -0.62 -1.49
N PHE A 284 -3.25 -0.03 -0.73
CA PHE A 284 -4.33 0.79 -1.29
C PHE A 284 -3.82 1.98 -2.11
N LEU A 285 -2.61 2.49 -1.80
CA LEU A 285 -1.98 3.59 -2.53
C LEU A 285 -1.43 3.15 -3.88
N GLU A 286 -1.25 1.85 -4.13
CA GLU A 286 -0.58 1.37 -5.33
C GLU A 286 -1.43 1.56 -6.59
N PRO A 287 -0.83 1.83 -7.77
CA PRO A 287 -1.59 2.07 -9.00
C PRO A 287 -2.61 0.99 -9.36
N GLU A 288 -2.30 -0.28 -9.08
CA GLU A 288 -3.16 -1.45 -9.31
C GLU A 288 -4.34 -1.56 -8.33
N ASN A 289 -4.28 -0.88 -7.19
CA ASN A 289 -5.28 -0.95 -6.12
C ASN A 289 -6.03 0.39 -5.94
N ALA A 290 -5.46 1.51 -6.35
CA ALA A 290 -6.02 2.84 -6.16
C ALA A 290 -7.40 3.02 -6.79
N GLY A 291 -7.71 2.29 -7.87
CA GLY A 291 -9.02 2.30 -8.52
C GLY A 291 -9.93 1.14 -8.13
N ARG A 292 -9.67 0.40 -7.05
CA ARG A 292 -10.55 -0.69 -6.58
C ARG A 292 -11.50 -0.19 -5.49
N ALA A 293 -12.79 -0.53 -5.62
CA ALA A 293 -13.85 0.01 -4.75
C ALA A 293 -13.69 1.54 -4.60
N ASP A 294 -13.84 2.08 -3.38
CA ASP A 294 -13.66 3.51 -3.11
C ASP A 294 -12.23 3.88 -2.69
N ASN A 295 -11.21 3.06 -3.02
CA ASN A 295 -9.81 3.40 -2.70
C ASN A 295 -9.42 4.78 -3.26
N ALA A 296 -9.91 5.15 -4.45
CA ALA A 296 -9.61 6.44 -5.06
C ALA A 296 -10.14 7.61 -4.20
N VAL A 297 -11.33 7.44 -3.61
CA VAL A 297 -11.95 8.42 -2.70
C VAL A 297 -11.17 8.48 -1.39
N LEU A 298 -10.78 7.34 -0.82
CA LEU A 298 -9.93 7.31 0.37
C LEU A 298 -8.58 8.01 0.14
N ILE A 299 -7.95 7.81 -1.02
CA ILE A 299 -6.68 8.49 -1.36
C ILE A 299 -6.90 9.99 -1.48
N GLY A 300 -8.01 10.43 -2.09
CA GLY A 300 -8.40 11.84 -2.16
C GLY A 300 -8.55 12.47 -0.78
N ASN A 301 -9.30 11.80 0.10
CA ASN A 301 -9.49 12.20 1.50
C ASN A 301 -8.17 12.27 2.28
N VAL A 302 -7.25 11.33 2.04
CA VAL A 302 -5.91 11.33 2.62
C VAL A 302 -5.11 12.52 2.11
N ALA A 303 -5.15 12.81 0.81
CA ALA A 303 -4.49 13.97 0.22
C ALA A 303 -5.03 15.27 0.82
N ASP A 304 -6.35 15.41 0.94
CA ASP A 304 -7.01 16.55 1.57
C ASP A 304 -6.62 16.69 3.05
N PHE A 305 -6.59 15.59 3.79
CA PHE A 305 -6.13 15.57 5.17
C PHE A 305 -4.68 16.10 5.31
N LEU A 306 -3.79 15.71 4.39
CA LEU A 306 -2.40 16.14 4.41
C LEU A 306 -2.26 17.65 4.20
N VAL A 307 -3.10 18.26 3.36
CA VAL A 307 -2.91 19.68 2.96
C VAL A 307 -3.80 20.68 3.71
N THR A 308 -4.80 20.23 4.46
CA THR A 308 -5.75 21.10 5.20
C THR A 308 -5.37 21.33 6.68
N GLY A 309 -4.13 21.00 7.06
CA GLY A 309 -3.59 21.23 8.40
C GLY A 309 -3.09 22.65 8.65
N SER A 310 -2.86 22.99 9.92
CA SER A 310 -2.05 24.17 10.26
C SER A 310 -0.59 23.89 9.89
N ASN A 311 0.13 24.91 9.40
CA ASN A 311 1.58 24.81 9.24
C ASN A 311 2.22 24.45 10.59
N PRO A 312 3.01 23.37 10.65
CA PRO A 312 3.71 23.01 11.87
C PRO A 312 4.78 24.07 12.20
N ASP A 313 4.79 24.54 13.44
CA ASP A 313 5.84 25.42 13.96
C ASP A 313 6.91 24.56 14.66
N VAL A 314 7.69 23.84 13.86
CA VAL A 314 8.82 23.03 14.34
C VAL A 314 10.16 23.73 14.16
N SER A 315 11.04 23.56 15.13
CA SER A 315 12.44 23.95 15.00
C SER A 315 13.34 22.84 15.55
N PHE A 316 14.11 22.22 14.65
CA PHE A 316 15.04 21.15 15.01
C PHE A 316 16.42 21.66 15.46
N GLY A 317 16.59 22.97 15.59
CA GLY A 317 17.87 23.60 15.90
C GLY A 317 18.91 23.43 14.77
N PRO A 318 20.16 23.91 14.97
CA PRO A 318 21.23 23.68 14.01
C PRO A 318 21.54 22.18 13.93
N ALA A 319 21.60 21.62 12.72
CA ALA A 319 22.06 20.26 12.50
C ALA A 319 23.38 20.04 13.25
N ALA A 320 23.39 19.13 14.23
CA ALA A 320 24.60 18.79 14.95
C ALA A 320 25.58 18.18 13.93
N GLY A 321 26.64 18.94 13.60
CA GLY A 321 27.69 18.45 12.72
C GLY A 321 28.33 17.16 13.26
N PRO A 322 28.98 16.37 12.40
CA PRO A 322 29.60 15.11 12.82
C PRO A 322 30.73 15.39 13.81
N GLY A 323 30.43 15.32 15.11
CA GLY A 323 31.39 15.59 16.18
C GLY A 323 30.82 15.96 17.56
N GLY A 324 29.50 16.10 17.73
CA GLY A 324 28.90 16.62 18.96
C GLY A 324 28.25 15.59 19.89
N ALA A 325 28.89 14.48 20.22
CA ALA A 325 28.40 13.63 21.32
C ALA A 325 28.85 14.22 22.66
N VAL A 326 27.97 14.94 23.36
CA VAL A 326 28.15 15.23 24.79
C VAL A 326 27.30 14.23 25.58
N PRO A 327 27.90 13.33 26.39
CA PRO A 327 27.12 12.39 27.20
C PRO A 327 26.37 13.13 28.33
N PRO A 328 25.17 12.70 28.71
CA PRO A 328 24.40 13.35 29.77
C PRO A 328 25.00 12.97 31.13
N GLY A 329 25.68 13.92 31.76
CA GLY A 329 26.23 13.72 33.11
C GLY A 329 27.42 14.62 33.43
N GLY A 330 27.25 15.93 33.36
CA GLY A 330 28.27 16.89 33.81
C GLY A 330 27.62 18.09 34.47
N THR A 331 27.62 18.12 35.80
CA THR A 331 27.25 19.31 36.58
C THR A 331 28.11 20.49 36.13
N THR A 332 27.47 21.58 35.70
CA THR A 332 28.13 22.83 35.33
C THR A 332 28.84 23.42 36.54
N THR A 333 30.18 23.34 36.57
CA THR A 333 31.00 24.14 37.47
C THR A 333 30.99 25.58 36.95
N PRO A 334 30.67 26.61 37.77
CA PRO A 334 30.71 27.99 37.32
C PRO A 334 32.15 28.44 37.05
N GLU A 335 32.35 29.12 35.92
CA GLU A 335 33.60 29.77 35.54
C GLU A 335 33.93 30.92 36.53
N PRO A 336 35.16 31.02 37.07
CA PRO A 336 35.56 32.14 37.92
C PRO A 336 35.66 33.44 37.10
N PRO A 337 35.21 34.59 37.63
CA PRO A 337 35.30 35.85 36.89
C PRO A 337 36.75 36.32 36.75
N GLU A 338 37.07 36.86 35.56
CA GLU A 338 38.36 37.47 35.24
C GLU A 338 38.67 38.66 36.18
N PRO A 339 39.93 38.83 36.63
CA PRO A 339 40.29 39.96 37.46
C PRO A 339 40.45 41.24 36.62
N SER A 340 39.65 42.25 36.97
CA SER A 340 39.77 43.62 36.46
C SER A 340 41.16 44.19 36.73
N GLY A 341 41.86 44.56 35.66
CA GLY A 341 43.09 45.34 35.72
C GLY A 341 42.80 46.77 36.16
N ASN A 342 43.44 47.21 37.24
CA ASN A 342 43.49 48.61 37.64
C ASN A 342 44.94 49.09 37.56
N GLU A 343 45.24 49.88 36.53
CA GLU A 343 46.32 50.88 36.55
C GLU A 343 46.01 51.84 37.72
N THR A 344 46.90 52.41 38.52
CA THR A 344 48.25 52.97 38.38
C THR A 344 48.73 53.23 39.82
N ASP A 345 50.04 53.15 40.12
CA ASP A 345 50.69 54.33 40.70
C ASP A 345 52.22 54.31 40.55
N SER A 346 52.73 55.52 40.38
CA SER A 346 54.11 55.90 40.11
C SER A 346 54.92 56.09 41.40
N SER A 347 56.24 56.20 41.22
CA SER A 347 57.28 56.63 42.19
C SER A 347 57.90 55.47 42.99
N GLY A 348 59.21 55.28 43.08
CA GLY A 348 60.37 56.02 42.63
C GLY A 348 61.59 55.53 43.41
N ASP A 349 62.74 55.62 42.74
CA ASP A 349 64.09 55.81 43.30
C ASP A 349 65.04 54.64 43.61
N ALA A 350 66.26 54.87 43.10
CA ALA A 350 67.61 54.57 43.59
C ALA A 350 68.17 53.13 43.73
N ALA A 351 69.03 52.83 42.74
CA ALA A 351 70.49 52.65 42.88
C ALA A 351 71.12 51.37 43.48
N ALA A 352 72.23 51.03 42.80
CA ALA A 352 73.34 50.10 43.08
C ALA A 352 73.15 48.64 42.66
#